data_AF-A0A924UYD3-F1
#
_entry.id   AF-A0A924UYD3-F1
#
_cell.length_a   1.000
_cell.length_b   1.000
_cell.length_c   1.000
_cell.angle_alpha   90.00
_cell.angle_beta   90.00
_cell.angle_gamma   90.00
#
_symmetry.space_group_name_H-M   'P 1'
#
loop_
_entity.id
_entity.type
_entity.pdbx_description
1 polymer ?
#
loop_
_entity_poly.entity_id
_entity_poly.type
_entity_poly.pdbx_seq_one_letter_code
_entity_poly.pdbx_strand_id
1 'polypeptide(L)'
;KVKLLSHTVFPETDSVPVLKAYAKKYKVDASKWNLVTGDKKEIYTMARKSYLAVKLGKPSELYDMVHTENFVLVDTKRRVRGFYDGTNKEDMKRLIEDITFLSNE
;
A
#
# COMPACT_ATOMS: atom_id res chain seq x y z
N LYS A 1 -4.35 14.82 -9.10
CA LYS A 1 -3.55 13.72 -9.70
C LYS A 1 -3.29 12.68 -8.62
N VAL A 2 -3.66 11.42 -8.85
CA VAL A 2 -3.50 10.31 -7.88
C VAL A 2 -2.24 9.50 -8.19
N LYS A 3 -1.61 8.92 -7.16
CA LYS A 3 -0.47 8.00 -7.26
C LYS A 3 -0.77 6.72 -6.50
N LEU A 4 -0.21 5.62 -6.97
CA LEU A 4 -0.23 4.31 -6.32
C LEU A 4 1.16 4.01 -5.77
N LEU A 5 1.19 3.42 -4.59
CA LEU A 5 2.42 3.04 -3.90
C LEU A 5 2.23 1.66 -3.25
N SER A 6 3.06 0.70 -3.61
CA SER A 6 3.03 -0.66 -3.07
C SER A 6 4.35 -0.94 -2.38
N HIS A 7 4.31 -1.10 -1.06
CA HIS A 7 5.46 -1.55 -0.28
C HIS A 7 5.54 -3.07 -0.33
N THR A 8 6.71 -3.63 -0.62
CA THR A 8 6.94 -5.06 -0.43
C THR A 8 6.84 -5.43 1.06
N VAL A 9 6.38 -6.66 1.31
CA VAL A 9 6.34 -7.27 2.64
C VAL A 9 7.57 -8.17 2.88
N PHE A 10 8.42 -8.37 1.86
CA PHE A 10 9.66 -9.15 1.87
C PHE A 10 10.87 -8.35 1.35
N PRO A 11 11.25 -7.24 2.00
CA PRO A 11 12.33 -6.37 1.51
C PRO A 11 13.71 -7.04 1.41
N GLU A 12 13.95 -8.12 2.16
CA GLU A 12 15.20 -8.91 2.07
C GLU A 12 15.37 -9.61 0.72
N THR A 13 14.26 -9.93 0.04
CA THR A 13 14.23 -10.58 -1.28
C THR A 13 13.93 -9.57 -2.39
N ASP A 14 12.98 -8.65 -2.12
CA ASP A 14 12.43 -7.72 -3.09
C ASP A 14 13.30 -6.45 -3.21
N SER A 15 14.50 -6.65 -3.73
CA SER A 15 15.42 -5.55 -4.08
C SER A 15 14.88 -4.70 -5.24
N VAL A 16 15.43 -3.48 -5.42
CA VAL A 16 15.03 -2.57 -6.51
C VAL A 16 15.06 -3.24 -7.90
N PRO A 17 16.10 -4.01 -8.29
CA PRO A 17 16.10 -4.73 -9.57
C PRO A 17 15.00 -5.79 -9.68
N VAL A 18 14.71 -6.52 -8.59
CA VAL A 18 13.65 -7.54 -8.54
C VAL A 18 12.28 -6.89 -8.73
N LEU A 19 11.99 -5.82 -7.98
CA LEU A 19 10.74 -5.06 -8.12
C LEU A 19 10.61 -4.43 -9.51
N LYS A 20 11.71 -3.97 -10.11
CA LYS A 20 11.70 -3.43 -11.49
C LYS A 20 11.37 -4.51 -12.52
N ALA A 21 11.93 -5.71 -12.37
CA ALA A 21 11.59 -6.84 -13.24
C ALA A 21 10.12 -7.24 -13.07
N TYR A 22 9.63 -7.28 -11.83
CA TYR A 22 8.23 -7.54 -11.51
C TYR A 22 7.30 -6.49 -12.14
N ALA A 23 7.60 -5.20 -11.96
CA ALA A 23 6.86 -4.08 -12.55
C ALA A 23 6.72 -4.23 -14.08
N LYS A 24 7.82 -4.58 -14.77
CA LYS A 24 7.81 -4.82 -16.21
C LYS A 24 6.94 -6.01 -16.60
N LYS A 25 7.06 -7.13 -15.89
CA LYS A 25 6.26 -8.34 -16.13
C LYS A 25 4.76 -8.07 -16.06
N TYR A 26 4.33 -7.26 -15.10
CA TYR A 26 2.92 -6.92 -14.89
C TYR A 26 2.50 -5.59 -15.54
N LYS A 27 3.35 -5.01 -16.40
CA LYS A 27 3.07 -3.77 -17.16
C LYS A 27 2.65 -2.59 -16.27
N VAL A 28 3.30 -2.45 -15.11
CA VAL A 28 3.04 -1.34 -14.18
C VAL A 28 3.50 -0.02 -14.81
N ASP A 29 2.61 0.97 -14.82
CA ASP A 29 2.93 2.34 -15.24
C ASP A 29 3.69 3.05 -14.13
N ALA A 30 5.03 3.09 -14.24
CA ALA A 30 5.91 3.72 -13.26
C ALA A 30 5.66 5.23 -13.08
N SER A 31 4.98 5.90 -14.02
CA SER A 31 4.59 7.30 -13.85
C SER A 31 3.45 7.47 -12.84
N LYS A 32 2.68 6.41 -12.55
CA LYS A 32 1.53 6.44 -11.64
C LYS A 32 1.68 5.51 -10.45
N TRP A 33 2.34 4.37 -10.61
CA TRP A 33 2.42 3.31 -9.62
C TRP A 33 3.87 2.92 -9.35
N ASN A 34 4.30 3.10 -8.11
CA ASN A 34 5.63 2.78 -7.64
C ASN A 34 5.59 1.55 -6.74
N LEU A 35 6.41 0.55 -7.05
CA LEU A 35 6.73 -0.56 -6.15
C LEU A 35 7.99 -0.19 -5.38
N VAL A 36 7.92 -0.23 -4.05
CA VAL A 36 8.99 0.27 -3.19
C VAL A 36 9.43 -0.77 -2.17
N THR A 37 10.70 -0.69 -1.81
CA THR A 37 11.39 -1.52 -0.82
C THR A 37 12.23 -0.62 0.08
N GLY A 38 12.85 -1.16 1.12
CA GLY A 38 13.58 -0.39 2.13
C GLY A 38 13.89 -1.22 3.37
N ASP A 39 14.22 -0.54 4.47
CA ASP A 39 14.46 -1.21 5.74
C ASP A 39 13.20 -1.94 6.24
N LYS A 40 13.37 -3.20 6.64
CA LYS A 40 12.27 -4.07 7.08
C LYS A 40 11.55 -3.52 8.29
N LYS A 41 12.29 -3.00 9.28
CA LYS A 41 11.72 -2.47 10.51
C LYS A 41 10.93 -1.20 10.23
N GLU A 42 11.40 -0.34 9.33
CA GLU A 42 10.68 0.87 8.90
C GLU A 42 9.38 0.52 8.17
N ILE A 43 9.44 -0.36 7.16
CA ILE A 43 8.24 -0.81 6.42
C ILE A 43 7.20 -1.40 7.37
N TYR A 44 7.63 -2.26 8.29
CA TYR A 44 6.75 -2.93 9.24
C TYR A 44 6.15 -1.97 10.27
N THR A 45 6.91 -0.95 10.66
CA THR A 45 6.44 0.13 11.54
C THR A 45 5.40 0.98 10.82
N MET A 46 5.65 1.37 9.57
CA MET A 46 4.69 2.15 8.77
C MET A 46 3.38 1.37 8.56
N ALA A 47 3.46 0.09 8.22
CA ALA A 47 2.27 -0.73 7.98
C ALA A 47 1.37 -0.83 9.22
N ARG A 48 1.96 -1.00 10.41
CA ARG A 48 1.21 -1.12 11.68
C ARG A 48 0.77 0.21 12.28
N LYS A 49 1.61 1.25 12.19
CA LYS A 49 1.36 2.53 12.89
C LYS A 49 0.80 3.63 12.00
N SER A 50 1.18 3.67 10.72
CA SER A 50 0.83 4.77 9.81
C SER A 50 -0.35 4.42 8.93
N TYR A 51 -0.32 3.24 8.31
CA TYR A 51 -1.41 2.78 7.46
C TYR A 51 -2.51 2.06 8.23
N LEU A 52 -2.29 1.69 9.50
CA LEU A 52 -3.19 0.83 10.29
C LEU A 52 -3.64 -0.43 9.52
N ALA A 53 -2.80 -0.89 8.59
CA ALA A 53 -3.09 -1.98 7.67
C ALA A 53 -3.14 -3.36 8.37
N VAL A 54 -2.76 -3.40 9.65
CA VAL A 54 -2.71 -4.60 10.48
C VAL A 54 -3.14 -4.24 11.90
N LYS A 55 -3.87 -5.15 12.55
CA LYS A 55 -4.13 -5.06 13.99
C LYS A 55 -2.80 -4.98 14.76
N LEU A 56 -2.76 -4.19 15.82
CA LEU A 56 -1.65 -4.23 16.77
C LEU A 56 -1.65 -5.61 17.43
N GLY A 57 -0.82 -6.51 16.92
CA GLY A 57 -0.60 -7.83 17.48
C GLY A 57 0.19 -7.76 18.80
N LYS A 58 0.40 -8.93 19.42
CA LYS A 58 1.32 -9.06 20.56
C LYS A 58 2.75 -8.64 20.14
N PRO A 59 3.64 -8.26 21.07
CA PRO A 59 5.02 -7.88 20.72
C PRO A 59 5.77 -8.93 19.89
N SER A 60 5.44 -10.21 20.03
CA SER A 60 5.95 -11.32 19.22
C SER A 60 5.51 -11.27 17.75
N GLU A 61 4.34 -10.70 17.46
CA GLU A 61 3.73 -10.62 16.13
C GLU A 61 4.10 -9.32 15.40
N LEU A 62 4.89 -8.43 16.03
CA LEU A 62 5.41 -7.20 15.43
C LEU A 62 6.41 -7.47 14.28
N TYR A 63 6.93 -8.68 14.17
CA TYR A 63 7.85 -9.10 13.11
C TYR A 63 7.27 -10.18 12.19
N ASP A 64 6.03 -10.61 12.44
CA ASP A 64 5.33 -11.52 11.52
C ASP A 64 4.93 -10.78 10.24
N MET A 65 4.80 -11.57 9.17
CA MET A 65 4.49 -11.07 7.83
C MET A 65 3.20 -10.26 7.86
N VAL A 66 3.33 -8.99 7.53
CA VAL A 66 2.19 -8.10 7.31
C VAL A 66 1.70 -8.33 5.90
N HIS A 67 0.58 -9.03 5.71
CA HIS A 67 -0.08 -9.11 4.41
C HIS A 67 -1.50 -8.60 4.52
N THR A 68 -1.88 -7.69 3.64
CA THR A 68 -3.26 -7.25 3.48
C THR A 68 -3.56 -7.04 2.00
N GLU A 69 -4.75 -7.47 1.61
CA GLU A 69 -5.38 -7.15 0.33
C GLU A 69 -5.95 -5.73 0.26
N ASN A 70 -5.83 -4.95 1.35
CA ASN A 70 -6.45 -3.64 1.45
C ASN A 70 -5.67 -2.54 0.70
N PHE A 71 -6.40 -1.73 -0.04
CA PHE A 71 -5.99 -0.39 -0.45
C PHE A 71 -6.30 0.61 0.67
N VAL A 72 -5.36 1.53 0.90
CA VAL A 72 -5.53 2.63 1.86
C VAL A 72 -5.52 3.95 1.10
N LEU A 73 -6.61 4.71 1.18
CA LEU A 73 -6.71 6.03 0.55
C LEU A 73 -6.14 7.09 1.50
N VAL A 74 -5.15 7.84 1.03
CA VAL A 74 -4.53 8.94 1.77
C VAL A 74 -4.70 10.24 0.99
N ASP A 75 -5.21 11.28 1.65
CA ASP A 75 -5.42 12.59 1.01
C ASP A 75 -4.15 13.46 0.99
N THR A 76 -4.23 14.62 0.33
CA THR A 76 -3.11 15.57 0.19
C THR A 76 -2.68 16.20 1.52
N LYS A 77 -3.52 16.14 2.55
CA LYS A 77 -3.22 16.54 3.93
C LYS A 77 -2.65 15.39 4.76
N ARG A 78 -2.29 14.26 4.12
CA ARG A 78 -1.70 13.05 4.72
C ARG A 78 -2.63 12.33 5.70
N ARG A 79 -3.94 12.45 5.52
CA ARG A 79 -4.94 11.76 6.35
C ARG A 79 -5.42 10.50 5.66
N VAL A 80 -5.55 9.41 6.41
CA VAL A 80 -6.23 8.21 5.94
C VAL A 80 -7.73 8.52 5.80
N ARG A 81 -8.29 8.22 4.63
CA ARG A 81 -9.69 8.48 4.28
C ARG A 81 -10.54 7.22 4.21
N GLY A 82 -9.92 6.08 3.96
CA GLY A 82 -10.63 4.81 3.91
C GLY A 82 -9.72 3.61 3.66
N PHE A 83 -10.31 2.44 3.91
CA PHE A 83 -9.77 1.12 3.64
C PHE A 83 -10.73 0.40 2.70
N TYR A 84 -10.17 -0.34 1.73
CA TYR A 84 -10.93 -0.99 0.66
C TYR A 84 -10.28 -2.32 0.34
N ASP A 85 -11.05 -3.41 0.36
CA ASP A 85 -10.57 -4.72 -0.06
C ASP A 85 -10.33 -4.73 -1.58
N GLY A 86 -9.07 -4.89 -1.99
CA GLY A 86 -8.65 -4.92 -3.39
C GLY A 86 -9.16 -6.10 -4.19
N THR A 87 -9.69 -7.14 -3.54
CA THR A 87 -10.30 -8.32 -4.15
C THR A 87 -11.82 -8.20 -4.30
N ASN A 88 -12.43 -7.20 -3.65
CA ASN A 88 -13.86 -6.94 -3.67
C ASN A 88 -14.21 -5.81 -4.66
N LYS A 89 -15.07 -6.11 -5.64
CA LYS A 89 -15.44 -5.16 -6.70
C LYS A 89 -16.21 -3.93 -6.18
N GLU A 90 -17.08 -4.11 -5.19
CA GLU A 90 -17.87 -3.00 -4.64
C GLU A 90 -16.99 -2.04 -3.84
N ASP A 91 -16.01 -2.58 -3.10
CA ASP A 91 -15.04 -1.76 -2.39
C ASP A 91 -14.13 -0.98 -3.35
N MET A 92 -13.72 -1.60 -4.47
CA MET A 92 -12.96 -0.89 -5.50
C MET A 92 -13.77 0.20 -6.20
N LYS A 93 -15.09 0.00 -6.38
CA LYS A 93 -15.98 1.04 -6.89
C LYS A 93 -16.07 2.21 -5.91
N ARG A 94 -16.25 1.92 -4.62
CA ARG A 94 -16.27 2.93 -3.54
C ARG A 94 -14.96 3.71 -3.46
N LEU A 95 -13.81 3.05 -3.61
CA LEU A 95 -12.50 3.71 -3.68
C LEU A 95 -12.43 4.75 -4.80
N ILE A 96 -12.93 4.41 -5.99
CA ILE A 96 -12.93 5.32 -7.15
C ILE A 96 -13.86 6.52 -6.91
N GLU A 97 -15.02 6.30 -6.31
CA GLU A 97 -15.97 7.36 -5.94
C GLU A 97 -15.33 8.32 -4.92
N ASP A 98 -14.69 7.79 -3.87
CA ASP A 98 -14.02 8.60 -2.85
C ASP A 98 -12.82 9.38 -3.43
N ILE A 99 -12.02 8.77 -4.31
CA ILE A 99 -10.96 9.47 -5.04
C ILE A 99 -11.51 10.64 -5.86
N THR A 100 -12.65 10.44 -6.52
CA THR A 100 -13.29 11.47 -7.35
C THR A 100 -13.78 12.62 -6.49
N PHE A 101 -14.43 12.31 -5.36
CA PHE A 101 -14.87 13.31 -4.39
C PHE A 101 -13.68 14.17 -3.90
N LEU A 102 -12.60 13.54 -3.44
CA LEU A 102 -11.41 14.23 -2.93
C LEU A 102 -10.66 15.03 -3.99
N SER A 103 -10.78 14.65 -5.26
CA SER A 103 -10.12 15.37 -6.36
C SER A 103 -10.84 16.67 -6.72
N ASN A 104 -12.09 16.83 -6.26
CA ASN A 104 -12.93 18.00 -6.50
C ASN A 104 -13.12 18.87 -5.24
N GLU A 105 -12.49 18.49 -4.11
CA GLU A 105 -12.38 19.29 -2.88
C GLU A 105 -11.32 20.39 -3.03
#